data_AF-A0A357Y4P2-F1
#
_entry.id   AF-A0A357Y4P2-F1
#
_cell.length_a   1.000
_cell.length_b   1.000
_cell.length_c   1.000
_cell.angle_alpha   90.00
_cell.angle_beta   90.00
_cell.angle_gamma   90.00
#
_symmetry.space_group_name_H-M   'P 1'
#
loop_
_entity.id
_entity.type
_entity.pdbx_description
1 polymer ?
#
loop_
_entity_poly.entity_id
_entity_poly.type
_entity_poly.pdbx_seq_one_letter_code
_entity_poly.pdbx_strand_id
1 'polypeptide(L)' 'MTDQEIEKLVQDKLVEAYKANEHPKKFFITENGRGVTDGGDLYNALLNDVMRVMQQAMTEVLKEALKK' A
#
# COMPACT_ATOMS: atom_id res chain seq x y z
N MET A 1 -2.78 -11.71 20.83
CA MET A 1 -1.91 -11.59 19.65
C MET A 1 -0.68 -10.80 20.06
N THR A 2 0.49 -11.21 19.61
CA THR A 2 1.73 -10.44 19.74
C THR A 2 1.74 -9.28 18.74
N ASP A 3 2.56 -8.27 18.99
CA ASP A 3 2.74 -7.14 18.07
C ASP A 3 3.15 -7.60 16.66
N GLN A 4 4.00 -8.61 16.56
CA GLN A 4 4.42 -9.21 15.28
C GLN A 4 3.27 -9.89 14.54
N GLU A 5 2.38 -10.57 15.27
CA GLU A 5 1.18 -11.18 14.67
C GLU A 5 0.20 -10.11 14.16
N ILE A 6 0.08 -8.98 14.87
CA ILE A 6 -0.77 -7.85 14.45
C ILE A 6 -0.20 -7.18 13.20
N GLU A 7 1.10 -6.90 13.16
CA GLU A 7 1.78 -6.33 12.00
C GLU A 7 1.63 -7.21 10.77
N LYS A 8 1.83 -8.52 10.93
CA LYS A 8 1.65 -9.49 9.86
C LYS A 8 0.20 -9.56 9.38
N LEU A 9 -0.78 -9.56 10.30
CA LEU A 9 -2.19 -9.57 9.94
C LEU A 9 -2.56 -8.34 9.10
N VAL A 10 -2.15 -7.15 9.52
CA VAL A 10 -2.43 -5.90 8.80
C VAL A 10 -1.76 -5.92 7.43
N GLN A 11 -0.51 -6.37 7.34
CA GLN A 11 0.19 -6.53 6.06
C GLN A 11 -0.55 -7.47 5.11
N ASP A 12 -0.91 -8.66 5.59
CA ASP A 12 -1.57 -9.68 4.78
C ASP A 12 -2.94 -9.18 4.29
N LYS A 13 -3.69 -8.45 5.15
CA LYS A 13 -4.98 -7.85 4.78
C LYS A 13 -4.86 -6.69 3.79
N LEU A 14 -3.85 -5.84 3.92
CA LEU A 14 -3.59 -4.78 2.94
C LEU A 14 -3.19 -5.34 1.58
N VAL A 15 -2.38 -6.40 1.55
CA VAL A 15 -1.98 -7.09 0.31
C VAL A 15 -3.18 -7.78 -0.34
N GLU A 16 -4.02 -8.44 0.45
CA GLU A 16 -5.26 -9.08 -0.03
C GLU A 16 -6.20 -8.03 -0.65
N ALA A 17 -6.44 -6.93 0.06
CA ALA A 17 -7.28 -5.84 -0.41
C ALA A 17 -6.71 -5.18 -1.67
N TYR A 18 -5.39 -4.98 -1.73
CA TYR A 18 -4.73 -4.43 -2.92
C TYR A 18 -4.98 -5.33 -4.13
N LYS A 19 -4.72 -6.64 -4.02
CA LYS A 19 -4.89 -7.60 -5.13
C LYS A 19 -6.34 -7.82 -5.56
N ALA A 20 -7.30 -7.63 -4.67
CA ALA A 20 -8.72 -7.80 -4.98
C ALA A 20 -9.31 -6.67 -5.82
N ASN A 21 -8.63 -5.52 -5.90
CA ASN A 21 -9.12 -4.36 -6.63
C ASN A 21 -8.52 -4.27 -8.03
N GLU A 22 -9.33 -3.82 -9.00
CA GLU A 22 -8.82 -3.44 -10.30
C GLU A 22 -8.04 -2.12 -10.17
N HIS A 23 -6.78 -2.13 -10.61
CA HIS A 23 -5.95 -0.94 -10.57
C HIS A 23 -6.08 -0.14 -11.86
N PRO A 24 -6.13 1.21 -11.80
CA PRO A 24 -6.03 2.04 -12.98
C PRO A 24 -4.79 1.67 -13.79
N LYS A 25 -4.92 1.65 -15.12
CA LYS A 25 -3.74 1.51 -15.99
C LYS A 25 -2.79 2.67 -15.67
N LYS A 26 -1.61 2.34 -15.14
CA LYS A 26 -0.59 3.31 -14.79
C LYS A 26 -0.02 3.91 -16.09
N PHE A 27 -0.65 4.97 -16.58
CA PHE A 27 -0.26 5.67 -17.80
C PHE A 27 0.06 7.12 -17.44
N PHE A 28 1.33 7.49 -17.54
CA PHE A 28 1.77 8.88 -17.41
C PHE A 28 2.32 9.33 -18.75
N ILE A 29 1.92 10.54 -19.16
CA ILE A 29 2.59 11.26 -20.23
C ILE A 29 3.78 11.95 -19.58
N THR A 30 5.00 11.51 -19.89
CA THR A 30 6.22 12.22 -19.47
C THR A 30 6.31 13.59 -20.14
N GLU A 31 7.15 14.49 -19.65
CA GLU A 31 7.33 15.83 -20.23
C GLU A 31 7.70 15.81 -21.73
N ASN A 32 8.32 14.73 -22.21
CA ASN A 32 8.64 14.50 -23.62
C ASN A 32 7.56 13.73 -24.41
N GLY A 33 6.35 13.57 -23.86
CA GLY A 33 5.19 13.00 -24.54
C GLY A 33 5.21 11.47 -24.69
N ARG A 34 6.17 10.75 -24.09
CA ARG A 34 6.22 9.28 -24.17
C ARG A 34 5.38 8.67 -23.04
N GLY A 35 4.36 7.91 -23.41
CA GLY A 35 3.60 7.13 -22.43
C GLY A 35 4.48 6.06 -21.79
N VAL A 36 4.65 6.09 -20.46
CA VAL A 36 5.29 4.99 -19.73
C VAL A 36 4.20 4.08 -19.17
N THR A 37 4.19 2.83 -19.65
CA THR A 37 3.34 1.78 -19.09
C THR A 37 3.89 1.35 -17.72
N ASP A 38 3.00 1.10 -16.77
CA ASP A 38 3.30 0.67 -15.40
C ASP A 38 3.77 1.80 -14.45
N GLY A 39 3.54 3.07 -14.82
CA GLY A 39 3.71 4.20 -13.89
C GLY A 39 5.14 4.73 -13.75
N GLY A 40 6.12 3.94 -14.20
CA GLY A 40 7.54 4.23 -13.98
C GLY A 40 7.97 4.08 -12.52
N ASP A 41 9.27 4.16 -12.27
CA ASP A 41 9.86 3.90 -10.95
C ASP A 41 9.31 4.83 -9.86
N LEU A 42 9.05 6.10 -10.20
CA LEU A 42 8.52 7.08 -9.26
C LEU A 42 7.11 6.74 -8.76
N TYR A 43 6.21 6.30 -9.64
CA TYR A 43 4.86 5.90 -9.23
C TYR A 43 4.91 4.70 -8.30
N ASN A 44 5.72 3.70 -8.64
CA ASN A 44 5.86 2.50 -7.82
C ASN A 44 6.47 2.83 -6.45
N ALA A 45 7.44 3.74 -6.39
CA ALA A 45 7.99 4.25 -5.13
C ALA A 45 6.92 4.96 -4.29
N LEU A 46 6.14 5.86 -4.89
CA LEU A 46 5.06 6.57 -4.20
C LEU A 46 3.98 5.60 -3.67
N LEU A 47 3.57 4.64 -4.50
CA LEU A 47 2.59 3.63 -4.10
C LEU A 47 3.09 2.82 -2.89
N ASN A 48 4.36 2.39 -2.92
CA ASN A 48 4.96 1.65 -1.82
C ASN A 48 5.02 2.48 -0.53
N ASP A 49 5.37 3.77 -0.63
CA ASP A 49 5.40 4.67 0.53
C ASP A 49 4.00 4.86 1.14
N VAL A 50 2.97 5.06 0.30
CA VAL A 50 1.57 5.16 0.76
C VAL A 50 1.12 3.88 1.45
N MET A 51 1.40 2.71 0.85
CA MET A 51 1.07 1.42 1.45
C MET A 51 1.76 1.21 2.81
N ARG A 52 3.01 1.64 2.96
CA ARG A 52 3.74 1.57 4.23
C ARG A 52 3.12 2.47 5.31
N VAL A 53 2.77 3.71 4.97
CA VAL A 53 2.11 4.64 5.91
C VAL A 53 0.76 4.08 6.35
N MET A 54 -0.03 3.54 5.41
CA MET A 54 -1.30 2.90 5.73
C MET A 54 -1.12 1.70 6.66
N GLN A 55 -0.13 0.84 6.40
CA GLN A 55 0.17 -0.31 7.26
C GLN A 55 0.49 0.15 8.69
N GLN A 56 1.38 1.13 8.85
CA GLN A 56 1.75 1.67 10.17
C GLN A 56 0.54 2.21 10.93
N ALA A 57 -0.27 3.06 10.28
CA ALA A 57 -1.45 3.65 10.91
C ALA A 57 -2.47 2.58 11.33
N MET A 58 -2.76 1.62 10.45
CA MET A 58 -3.74 0.56 10.71
C MET A 58 -3.26 -0.40 11.81
N THR A 59 -1.96 -0.69 11.87
CA THR A 59 -1.35 -1.47 12.95
C THR A 59 -1.54 -0.78 14.29
N GLU A 60 -1.23 0.52 14.40
CA GLU A 60 -1.39 1.25 15.66
C GLU A 60 -2.85 1.35 16.11
N VAL A 61 -3.77 1.62 15.17
CA VAL A 61 -5.22 1.60 15.46
C VAL A 61 -5.67 0.24 16.01
N LEU A 62 -5.20 -0.86 15.42
CA LEU A 62 -5.56 -2.21 15.86
C LEU A 62 -4.92 -2.55 17.23
N LYS A 63 -3.66 -2.16 17.46
CA LYS A 63 -3.00 -2.29 18.76
C LYS A 63 -3.76 -1.52 19.84
N GLU A 64 -4.25 -0.31 19.55
CA GLU A 64 -5.06 0.46 20.49
C GLU A 64 -6.44 -0.17 20.74
N ALA A 65 -7.11 -0.66 19.69
CA ALA A 65 -8.41 -1.32 19.80
C ALA A 65 -8.36 -2.61 20.64
N LEU A 66 -7.27 -3.38 20.55
CA LEU A 66 -7.07 -4.63 21.29
C LEU A 66 -6.61 -4.43 22.75
N LYS A 67 -6.24 -3.20 23.15
CA LYS A 67 -5.92 -2.85 24.54
C LYS A 67 -7.19 -2.56 25.37
N LYS A 68 -8.35 -2.43 24.73
CA LYS A 68 -9.66 -2.38 25.38
C LYS A 68 -10.19 -3.78 25.64
#